data_AF-A0A351Z3F5-F1
#
_entry.id   AF-A0A351Z3F5-F1
#
_cell.length_a   1.000
_cell.length_b   1.000
_cell.length_c   1.000
_cell.angle_alpha   90.00
_cell.angle_beta   90.00
_cell.angle_gamma   90.00
#
_symmetry.space_group_name_H-M   'P 1'
#
loop_
_entity.id
_entity.type
_entity.pdbx_description
1 polymer ?
#
loop_
_entity_poly.entity_id
_entity_poly.type
_entity_poly.pdbx_seq_one_letter_code
_entity_poly.pdbx_strand_id
1 'polypeptide(L)'
;MSYSITYFHSRVKAEIESWPDGILADYARTVELLMEFGPNLRMPHSRAMGGGLFELRPRGREGIGRAFYCFVIGQRVIILHAFVKKTPDTPESELRIARKRMKEVRNG
;
A
#
# COMPACT_ATOMS: atom_id res chain seq x y z
N MET A 1 15.70 8.53 6.48
CA MET A 1 14.73 7.50 6.05
C MET A 1 15.41 6.58 5.06
N SER A 2 15.29 5.27 5.24
CA SER A 2 16.05 4.29 4.47
C SER A 2 15.38 3.92 3.14
N TYR A 3 14.06 4.11 3.02
CA TYR A 3 13.30 3.83 1.80
C TYR A 3 12.56 5.07 1.29
N SER A 4 12.41 5.17 -0.02
CA SER A 4 11.58 6.18 -0.70
C SER A 4 10.24 5.58 -1.15
N ILE A 5 9.19 6.41 -1.16
CA ILE A 5 7.84 5.99 -1.56
C ILE A 5 7.47 6.68 -2.86
N THR A 6 7.01 5.89 -3.81
CA THR A 6 6.46 6.36 -5.09
C THR A 6 5.12 5.69 -5.34
N TYR A 7 4.34 6.24 -6.26
CA TYR A 7 3.04 5.71 -6.63
C TYR A 7 3.09 5.24 -8.07
N PHE A 8 2.50 4.08 -8.34
CA PHE A 8 2.45 3.51 -9.68
C PHE A 8 1.81 4.47 -10.71
N HIS A 9 0.83 5.26 -10.26
CA HIS A 9 0.21 6.32 -11.05
C HIS A 9 -0.29 7.44 -10.11
N SER A 10 -0.35 8.68 -10.59
CA SER A 10 -0.85 9.84 -9.82
C SER A 10 -2.25 9.60 -9.22
N ARG A 11 -3.12 8.96 -9.99
CA ARG A 11 -4.46 8.51 -9.55
C ARG A 11 -4.45 7.63 -8.29
N VAL A 12 -3.41 6.83 -8.05
CA VAL A 12 -3.33 6.01 -6.82
C VAL A 12 -3.09 6.91 -5.61
N LYS A 13 -2.25 7.94 -5.75
CA LYS A 13 -2.06 8.95 -4.70
C LYS A 13 -3.35 9.73 -4.44
N ALA A 14 -4.00 10.20 -5.51
CA ALA A 14 -5.26 10.93 -5.41
C ALA A 14 -6.38 10.12 -4.73
N GLU A 15 -6.48 8.82 -5.04
CA GLU A 15 -7.41 7.91 -4.36
C GLU A 15 -7.15 7.87 -2.85
N ILE A 16 -5.90 7.74 -2.44
CA ILE A 16 -5.51 7.72 -1.02
C ILE A 16 -5.79 9.07 -0.35
N GLU A 17 -5.46 10.18 -1.02
CA GLU A 17 -5.71 11.55 -0.53
C GLU A 17 -7.21 11.85 -0.39
N SER A 18 -8.08 11.09 -1.07
CA SER A 18 -9.54 11.17 -0.92
C SER A 18 -10.13 10.31 0.22
N TRP A 19 -9.29 9.55 0.93
CA TRP A 19 -9.76 8.74 2.05
C TRP A 19 -10.24 9.61 3.22
N PRO A 20 -11.18 9.09 4.05
CA PRO A 20 -11.55 9.73 5.30
C PRO A 20 -10.33 10.04 6.18
N ASP A 21 -10.36 11.18 6.86
CA ASP A 21 -9.22 11.75 7.59
C ASP A 21 -8.55 10.76 8.55
N GLY A 22 -9.33 9.98 9.31
CA GLY A 22 -8.76 8.99 10.23
C GLY A 22 -7.98 7.88 9.52
N ILE A 23 -8.44 7.45 8.34
CA ILE A 23 -7.75 6.43 7.53
C ILE A 23 -6.52 7.04 6.87
N LEU A 24 -6.62 8.26 6.34
CA LEU A 24 -5.52 8.99 5.72
C LEU A 24 -4.40 9.29 6.72
N ALA A 25 -4.73 9.71 7.94
CA ALA A 25 -3.76 9.95 9.00
C ALA A 25 -3.01 8.68 9.40
N ASP A 26 -3.71 7.55 9.54
CA ASP A 26 -3.05 6.27 9.84
C ASP A 26 -2.21 5.76 8.66
N TYR A 27 -2.63 6.01 7.42
CA TYR A 27 -1.83 5.75 6.23
C TYR A 27 -0.52 6.54 6.25
N ALA A 28 -0.57 7.85 6.50
CA ALA A 28 0.61 8.70 6.55
C ALA A 28 1.64 8.19 7.58
N ARG A 29 1.19 7.93 8.81
CA ARG A 29 2.01 7.31 9.86
C ARG A 29 2.59 5.97 9.42
N THR A 30 1.77 5.10 8.84
CA THR A 30 2.20 3.76 8.42
C THR A 30 3.23 3.83 7.29
N VAL A 31 3.12 4.81 6.40
CA VAL A 31 4.09 5.05 5.32
C VAL A 31 5.43 5.52 5.87
N GLU A 32 5.44 6.40 6.88
CA GLU A 32 6.68 6.82 7.54
C GLU A 32 7.40 5.62 8.17
N LEU A 33 6.65 4.75 8.87
CA LEU A 33 7.20 3.50 9.40
C LEU A 33 7.73 2.59 8.27
N LEU A 34 7.05 2.53 7.12
CA LEU A 34 7.53 1.75 5.99
C LEU A 34 8.83 2.31 5.41
N MET A 35 8.97 3.64 5.38
CA MET A 35 10.18 4.31 4.94
C MET A 35 11.36 4.08 5.89
N GLU A 36 11.09 3.92 7.18
CA GLU A 36 12.11 3.64 8.21
C GLU A 36 12.50 2.15 8.24
N PHE A 37 11.51 1.26 8.37
CA PHE A 37 11.74 -0.16 8.63
C PHE A 37 11.77 -1.02 7.37
N GLY A 38 11.26 -0.53 6.24
CA GLY A 38 11.28 -1.26 4.97
C GLY A 38 10.66 -2.67 5.08
N PRO A 39 11.35 -3.73 4.61
CA PRO A 39 10.87 -5.12 4.69
C PRO A 39 10.65 -5.66 6.11
N ASN A 40 11.18 -4.96 7.13
CA ASN A 40 10.97 -5.31 8.53
C ASN A 40 9.66 -4.76 9.09
N LEU A 41 8.93 -3.91 8.35
CA LEU A 41 7.57 -3.53 8.73
C LEU A 41 6.64 -4.74 8.54
N ARG A 42 6.09 -5.24 9.66
CA ARG A 42 5.22 -6.40 9.71
C ARG A 42 3.84 -6.04 10.28
N MET A 43 3.10 -7.07 10.67
CA MET A 43 1.83 -6.91 11.36
C MET A 43 2.03 -6.10 12.65
N PRO A 44 1.09 -5.20 13.01
CA PRO A 44 -0.23 -5.00 12.39
C PRO A 44 -0.26 -4.09 11.16
N HIS A 45 0.83 -3.39 10.84
CA HIS A 45 0.89 -2.31 9.84
C HIS A 45 1.01 -2.80 8.40
N SER A 46 1.77 -3.89 8.19
CA SER A 46 1.98 -4.49 6.87
C SER A 46 1.83 -6.01 6.91
N ARG A 47 1.30 -6.58 5.82
CA ARG A 47 1.16 -8.02 5.62
C ARG A 47 1.75 -8.43 4.27
N ALA A 48 2.50 -9.53 4.26
CA ALA A 48 2.92 -10.17 3.01
C ALA A 48 1.74 -10.90 2.35
N MET A 49 1.56 -10.69 1.04
CA MET A 49 0.49 -11.26 0.21
C MET A 49 1.01 -12.28 -0.81
N GLY A 50 2.28 -12.69 -0.66
CA GLY A 50 2.95 -13.67 -1.53
C GLY A 50 3.40 -13.11 -2.88
N GLY A 51 4.47 -13.68 -3.43
CA GLY A 51 5.04 -13.26 -4.72
C GLY A 51 5.70 -11.88 -4.71
N GLY A 52 6.11 -11.39 -3.55
CA GLY A 52 6.70 -10.05 -3.36
C GLY A 52 5.69 -8.90 -3.35
N LEU A 53 4.40 -9.20 -3.21
CA LEU A 53 3.34 -8.23 -2.96
C LEU A 53 3.08 -8.08 -1.46
N PHE A 54 2.85 -6.86 -1.02
CA PHE A 54 2.58 -6.52 0.38
C PHE A 54 1.35 -5.62 0.47
N GLU A 55 0.73 -5.57 1.65
CA GLU A 55 -0.47 -4.79 1.96
C GLU A 55 -0.21 -3.92 3.20
N LEU A 56 -0.32 -2.60 3.06
CA LEU A 56 -0.47 -1.67 4.18
C LEU A 56 -1.89 -1.70 4.71
N ARG A 57 -2.02 -1.60 6.04
CA ARG A 57 -3.28 -1.88 6.75
C ARG A 57 -3.83 -0.70 7.57
N PRO A 58 -3.95 0.52 7.02
CA PRO A 58 -4.43 1.66 7.79
C PRO A 58 -5.89 1.50 8.23
N ARG A 59 -6.23 2.09 9.38
CA ARG A 59 -7.56 2.08 9.97
C ARG A 59 -7.87 3.42 10.64
N GLY A 60 -9.08 3.90 10.40
CA GLY A 60 -9.68 5.05 11.07
C GLY A 60 -10.96 4.65 11.80
N ARG A 61 -11.63 5.61 12.43
CA ARG A 61 -12.96 5.39 13.03
C ARG A 61 -14.02 5.15 11.95
N GLU A 62 -13.79 5.73 10.78
CA GLU A 62 -14.64 5.73 9.59
C GLU A 62 -14.53 4.41 8.81
N GLY A 63 -13.50 3.62 9.07
CA GLY A 63 -13.32 2.32 8.44
C GLY A 63 -11.87 1.93 8.20
N ILE A 64 -11.66 1.18 7.13
CA ILE A 64 -10.41 0.45 6.89
C ILE A 64 -9.92 0.75 5.48
N GLY A 65 -8.72 1.31 5.36
CA GLY A 65 -8.03 1.49 4.09
C GLY A 65 -7.08 0.34 3.79
N ARG A 66 -6.82 0.06 2.52
CA ARG A 66 -5.79 -0.89 2.09
C ARG A 66 -5.00 -0.31 0.93
N ALA A 67 -3.68 -0.41 1.01
CA ALA A 67 -2.77 -0.03 -0.06
C ALA A 67 -1.79 -1.17 -0.32
N PHE A 68 -1.79 -1.68 -1.55
CA PHE A 68 -0.85 -2.70 -2.00
C PHE A 68 0.43 -2.08 -2.50
N TYR A 69 1.55 -2.71 -2.19
CA TYR A 69 2.86 -2.20 -2.58
C TYR A 69 3.85 -3.33 -2.85
N CYS A 70 4.96 -2.98 -3.50
CA CYS A 70 6.12 -3.85 -3.63
C CYS A 70 7.42 -3.06 -3.42
N PHE A 71 8.49 -3.79 -3.08
CA PHE A 71 9.84 -3.26 -3.06
C PHE A 71 10.48 -3.41 -4.44
N VAL A 72 11.29 -2.44 -4.83
CA VAL A 72 12.15 -2.48 -6.01
C VAL A 72 13.58 -2.09 -5.62
N ILE A 73 14.53 -2.26 -6.56
CA ILE A 73 15.95 -1.97 -6.35
C ILE A 73 16.14 -0.50 -5.94
N GLY A 74 17.15 -0.24 -5.10
CA GLY A 74 17.51 1.11 -4.66
C GLY A 74 16.64 1.64 -3.52
N GLN A 75 16.23 0.75 -2.60
CA GLN A 75 15.42 1.08 -1.42
C GLN A 75 14.17 1.89 -1.77
N ARG A 76 13.46 1.48 -2.83
CA ARG A 76 12.24 2.14 -3.27
C ARG A 76 11.04 1.22 -3.07
N VAL A 77 9.97 1.82 -2.60
CA VAL A 77 8.66 1.20 -2.47
C VAL A 77 7.73 1.86 -3.49
N ILE A 78 6.95 1.05 -4.19
CA ILE A 78 5.93 1.52 -5.12
C ILE A 78 4.55 1.11 -4.59
N ILE A 79 3.70 2.10 -4.30
CA ILE A 79 2.29 1.89 -4.00
C ILE A 79 1.56 1.63 -5.32
N LEU A 80 1.03 0.41 -5.47
CA LEU A 80 0.49 -0.11 -6.71
C LEU A 80 -0.99 0.19 -6.87
N HIS A 81 -1.76 0.01 -5.80
CA HIS A 81 -3.21 0.10 -5.81
C HIS A 81 -3.73 0.30 -4.41
N ALA A 82 -4.80 1.06 -4.25
CA ALA A 82 -5.36 1.38 -2.94
C ALA A 82 -6.87 1.56 -3.02
N PHE A 83 -7.57 1.29 -1.92
CA PHE A 83 -9.02 1.43 -1.81
C PHE A 83 -9.47 1.52 -0.35
N VAL A 84 -10.62 2.15 -0.11
CA VAL A 84 -11.35 2.02 1.16
C VAL A 84 -12.18 0.75 1.12
N LYS A 85 -11.94 -0.12 2.09
CA LYS A 85 -12.57 -1.43 2.17
C LYS A 85 -14.01 -1.29 2.67
N LYS A 86 -14.97 -1.76 1.87
CA LYS A 86 -16.41 -1.80 2.22
C LYS A 86 -16.89 -3.17 2.71
N THR A 87 -16.08 -4.21 2.53
CA THR A 87 -16.38 -5.61 2.86
C THR A 87 -15.38 -6.18 3.89
N PRO A 88 -15.66 -7.29 4.58
CA PRO A 88 -14.70 -7.89 5.52
C PRO A 88 -13.45 -8.46 4.84
N ASP A 89 -13.60 -8.99 3.63
CA ASP A 89 -12.53 -9.61 2.84
C ASP A 89 -12.02 -8.71 1.72
N THR A 90 -10.74 -8.87 1.41
CA THR A 90 -10.08 -8.14 0.32
C THR A 90 -10.62 -8.69 -0.99
N PRO A 91 -11.34 -7.87 -1.80
CA PRO A 91 -11.93 -8.38 -3.02
C PRO A 91 -10.84 -8.85 -4.00
N GLU A 92 -11.05 -9.99 -4.66
CA GLU A 92 -10.08 -10.54 -5.61
C GLU A 92 -9.79 -9.60 -6.78
N SER A 93 -10.74 -8.73 -7.15
CA SER A 93 -10.56 -7.70 -8.17
C SER A 93 -9.40 -6.76 -7.82
N GLU A 94 -9.36 -6.27 -6.58
CA GLU A 94 -8.34 -5.34 -6.10
C GLU A 94 -6.96 -5.99 -6.11
N LEU A 95 -6.89 -7.25 -5.66
CA LEU A 95 -5.65 -8.02 -5.66
C LEU A 95 -5.15 -8.27 -7.09
N ARG A 96 -6.05 -8.54 -8.04
CA ARG A 96 -5.71 -8.76 -9.45
C ARG A 96 -5.11 -7.50 -10.08
N ILE A 97 -5.67 -6.33 -9.80
CA ILE A 97 -5.13 -5.04 -10.24
C ILE A 97 -3.72 -4.85 -9.69
N ALA A 98 -3.52 -5.05 -8.39
CA ALA A 98 -2.22 -4.90 -7.75
C ALA A 98 -1.16 -5.85 -8.35
N ARG A 99 -1.51 -7.13 -8.56
CA ARG A 99 -0.61 -8.10 -9.18
C ARG A 99 -0.28 -7.76 -10.64
N LYS A 100 -1.25 -7.24 -11.41
CA LYS A 100 -1.02 -6.79 -12.79
C LYS A 100 0.00 -5.64 -12.80
N ARG A 101 -0.24 -4.59 -12.03
CA ARG A 101 0.67 -3.43 -11.91
C ARG A 101 2.06 -3.81 -11.41
N MET A 102 2.16 -4.76 -10.47
CA MET A 102 3.46 -5.27 -10.01
C MET A 102 4.26 -5.96 -11.12
N LYS A 103 3.60 -6.68 -12.03
CA LYS A 103 4.27 -7.27 -13.20
C LYS A 103 4.79 -6.18 -14.14
N GLU A 104 4.00 -5.14 -14.38
CA GLU A 104 4.42 -3.99 -15.20
C GLU A 104 5.65 -3.30 -14.60
N VAL A 105 5.68 -3.09 -13.28
CA VAL A 105 6.86 -2.55 -12.56
C VAL A 105 8.10 -3.42 -12.67
N ARG A 106 7.96 -4.76 -12.77
CA ARG A 106 9.10 -5.69 -12.84
C ARG A 106 9.62 -5.89 -14.26
N ASN A 107 8.78 -5.64 -15.25
CA ASN A 107 9.08 -5.87 -16.67
C ASN A 107 9.51 -4.59 -17.40
N GLY A 108 9.37 -3.43 -16.77
CA GLY A 108 9.92 -2.15 -17.23
C GLY A 108 11.23 -1.84 -16.52
#